data_AF-A0A7C5TF28-F1
#
_entry.id   AF-A0A7C5TF28-F1
#
_cell.length_a   1.000
_cell.length_b   1.000
_cell.length_c   1.000
_cell.angle_alpha   90.00
_cell.angle_beta   90.00
_cell.angle_gamma   90.00
#
_symmetry.space_group_name_H-M   'P 1'
#
loop_
_entity.id
_entity.type
_entity.pdbx_description
1 polymer ?
#
loop_
_entity_poly.entity_id
_entity_poly.type
_entity_poly.pdbx_seq_one_letter_code
_entity_poly.pdbx_strand_id
1 'polypeptide(L)'
;MPVNKLSCLPKELIDRVISEFKDAVTIYVYGGSLDCSGGDVDIAVFMENAPDEVPNLGGAIDLQIFRNPRNTLFFVYVVKTGVLIYGKPLQVDVDEAIRNEVGRIEERVFLFRNSDDEVVVCKSLKELMFLLAALTCGIDGSSNWYRMSRCLRGLGIETPPEFKHCLNPHGMDVLRTVGEPVLDKVVNELRRVLGNAGKT
;
A
#
# COMPACT_ATOMS: atom_id res chain seq x y z
N MET A 1 17.17 21.36 0.61
CA MET A 1 16.99 20.97 2.03
C MET A 1 16.17 19.70 2.04
N PRO A 2 16.57 18.62 2.72
CA PRO A 2 15.72 17.44 2.84
C PRO A 2 14.42 17.86 3.55
N VAL A 3 13.29 17.65 2.88
CA VAL A 3 11.97 17.88 3.48
C VAL A 3 11.84 16.91 4.66
N ASN A 4 11.62 17.43 5.86
CA ASN A 4 11.31 16.59 7.00
C ASN A 4 9.93 15.94 6.75
N LYS A 5 9.92 14.70 6.27
CA LYS A 5 8.68 13.96 5.94
C LYS A 5 7.73 13.77 7.13
N LEU A 6 8.20 13.98 8.36
CA LEU A 6 7.39 13.94 9.57
C LEU A 6 6.85 15.32 9.98
N SER A 7 7.12 16.40 9.23
CA SER A 7 6.71 17.76 9.62
C SER A 7 5.20 17.95 9.76
N CYS A 8 4.41 17.05 9.17
CA CYS A 8 2.96 17.08 9.21
C CYS A 8 2.36 16.18 10.30
N LEU A 9 3.21 15.58 11.15
CA LEU A 9 2.80 14.70 12.22
C LEU A 9 3.13 15.32 13.59
N PRO A 10 2.21 15.26 14.57
CA PRO A 10 2.49 15.71 15.92
C PRO A 10 3.65 14.90 16.51
N LYS A 11 4.68 15.57 17.01
CA LYS A 11 5.81 14.90 17.66
C LYS A 11 5.35 14.01 18.83
N GLU A 12 4.38 14.50 19.59
CA GLU A 12 3.78 13.78 20.72
C GLU A 12 3.18 12.43 20.32
N LEU A 13 2.63 12.32 19.10
CA LEU A 13 2.13 11.06 18.58
C LEU A 13 3.28 10.07 18.34
N ILE A 14 4.36 10.52 17.70
CA ILE A 14 5.53 9.69 17.44
C ILE A 14 6.15 9.19 18.74
N ASP A 15 6.36 10.10 19.71
CA ASP A 15 6.91 9.77 21.02
C ASP A 15 6.02 8.76 21.76
N ARG A 16 4.69 8.91 21.67
CA ARG A 16 3.72 7.97 22.25
C ARG A 16 3.79 6.59 21.59
N VAL A 17 3.82 6.52 20.26
CA VAL A 17 3.94 5.25 19.52
C VAL A 17 5.19 4.49 19.94
N ILE A 18 6.33 5.18 20.05
CA ILE A 18 7.59 4.57 20.49
C ILE A 18 7.47 4.04 21.92
N SER A 19 6.82 4.80 22.81
CA SER A 19 6.64 4.39 24.22
C SER A 19 5.72 3.17 24.37
N GLU A 20 4.61 3.12 23.64
CA GLU A 20 3.65 2.02 23.69
C GLU A 20 4.22 0.73 23.08
N PHE A 21 5.09 0.86 22.07
CA PHE A 21 5.74 -0.25 21.38
C PHE A 21 7.25 -0.33 21.66
N LYS A 22 7.66 -0.12 22.91
CA LYS A 22 9.08 -0.14 23.33
C LYS A 22 9.82 -1.43 22.97
N ASP A 23 9.11 -2.56 22.94
CA ASP A 23 9.64 -3.89 22.65
C ASP A 23 9.62 -4.22 21.15
N ALA A 24 9.24 -3.26 20.30
CA ALA A 24 9.31 -3.43 18.86
C ALA A 24 10.76 -3.57 18.37
N VAL A 25 10.94 -4.39 17.34
CA VAL A 25 12.21 -4.47 16.60
C VAL A 25 12.42 -3.18 15.81
N THR A 26 11.35 -2.67 15.18
CA THR A 26 11.38 -1.45 14.39
C THR A 26 9.98 -0.90 14.14
N ILE A 27 9.88 0.41 13.93
CA ILE A 27 8.62 1.10 13.66
C ILE A 27 8.80 2.07 12.51
N TYR A 28 7.84 2.05 11.58
CA TYR A 28 7.78 2.93 10.42
C TYR A 28 6.47 3.71 10.42
N VAL A 29 6.56 4.99 10.05
CA VAL A 29 5.42 5.75 9.55
C VAL A 29 5.46 5.70 8.03
N TYR A 30 4.33 5.48 7.37
CA TYR A 30 4.27 5.35 5.92
C TYR A 30 2.98 5.94 5.34
N GLY A 31 2.77 5.75 4.04
CA GLY A 31 1.53 6.12 3.37
C GLY A 31 1.35 7.61 3.12
N GLY A 32 0.09 8.05 3.06
CA GLY A 32 -0.29 9.40 2.63
C GLY A 32 0.00 10.50 3.66
N SER A 33 0.09 10.12 4.93
CA SER A 33 0.37 11.03 6.04
C SER A 33 1.72 11.76 5.89
N LEU A 34 2.71 11.12 5.27
CA LEU A 34 4.02 11.69 4.96
C LEU A 34 3.99 12.77 3.85
N ASP A 35 2.92 12.80 3.05
CA ASP A 35 2.67 13.83 2.04
C ASP A 35 1.69 14.91 2.55
N CYS A 36 1.44 14.96 3.87
CA CYS A 36 0.54 15.93 4.50
C CYS A 36 -0.90 15.88 3.97
N SER A 37 -1.36 14.69 3.55
CA SER A 37 -2.65 14.54 2.86
C SER A 37 -3.89 14.72 3.76
N GLY A 38 -3.71 14.97 5.06
CA GLY A 38 -4.79 15.15 6.04
C GLY A 38 -5.62 13.89 6.34
N GLY A 39 -5.13 12.71 5.94
CA GLY A 39 -5.77 11.42 6.22
C GLY A 39 -5.18 10.75 7.47
N ASP A 40 -5.56 9.49 7.70
CA ASP A 40 -5.04 8.68 8.81
C ASP A 40 -3.50 8.54 8.75
N VAL A 41 -2.89 8.40 9.92
CA VAL A 41 -1.45 8.15 10.06
C VAL A 41 -1.21 6.65 9.99
N ASP A 42 -0.63 6.18 8.89
CA ASP A 42 -0.30 4.77 8.70
C ASP A 42 1.00 4.42 9.44
N ILE A 43 0.93 3.46 10.38
CA ILE A 43 2.05 3.03 11.22
C ILE A 43 2.22 1.52 11.09
N ALA A 44 3.44 1.08 10.77
CA ALA A 44 3.82 -0.32 10.75
C ALA A 44 4.79 -0.62 11.90
N VAL A 45 4.38 -1.49 12.82
CA VAL A 45 5.20 -1.98 13.94
C VAL A 45 5.64 -3.40 13.64
N PHE A 46 6.95 -3.67 13.77
CA PHE A 46 7.47 -5.02 13.65
C PHE A 46 7.95 -5.50 15.02
N MET A 47 7.38 -6.59 15.51
CA MET A 47 7.68 -7.15 16.82
C MET A 47 7.39 -8.65 16.85
N GLU A 48 8.18 -9.41 17.63
CA GLU A 48 8.02 -10.87 17.71
C GLU A 48 6.69 -11.26 18.37
N ASN A 49 6.34 -10.54 19.44
CA ASN A 49 5.15 -10.78 20.25
C ASN A 49 4.22 -9.58 20.14
N ALA A 50 3.20 -9.67 19.29
CA ALA A 50 2.15 -8.66 19.24
C ALA A 50 1.42 -8.59 20.59
N PRO A 51 1.03 -7.39 21.05
CA PRO A 51 0.27 -7.27 22.29
C PRO A 51 -1.11 -7.92 22.15
N ASP A 52 -1.63 -8.46 23.25
CA ASP A 52 -2.97 -9.07 23.28
C ASP A 52 -4.07 -8.04 22.97
N GLU A 53 -3.85 -6.78 23.37
CA GLU A 53 -4.70 -5.65 23.03
C GLU A 53 -3.90 -4.56 22.34
N VAL A 54 -4.41 -4.10 21.19
CA VAL A 54 -3.77 -3.00 20.46
C VAL A 54 -4.04 -1.68 21.18
N PRO A 55 -3.01 -0.92 21.60
CA PRO A 55 -3.19 0.32 22.33
C PRO A 55 -3.99 1.35 21.50
N ASN A 56 -4.93 2.02 22.14
CA ASN A 56 -5.68 3.10 21.50
C ASN A 56 -4.81 4.36 21.38
N LEU A 57 -4.21 4.54 20.21
CA LEU A 57 -3.34 5.68 19.91
C LEU A 57 -4.11 6.95 19.50
N GLY A 58 -5.43 6.89 19.33
CA GLY A 58 -6.28 7.99 18.84
C GLY A 58 -7.05 7.62 17.56
N GLY A 59 -8.01 8.46 17.16
CA GLY A 59 -9.02 8.13 16.14
C GLY A 59 -8.60 8.24 14.67
N ALA A 60 -7.35 8.58 14.36
CA ALA A 60 -6.87 8.80 12.98
C ALA A 60 -5.53 8.09 12.71
N ILE A 61 -5.42 6.84 13.15
CA ILE A 61 -4.20 6.02 13.04
C ILE A 61 -4.57 4.66 12.48
N ASP A 62 -3.97 4.29 11.36
CA ASP A 62 -4.01 2.91 10.84
C ASP A 62 -2.76 2.17 11.31
N LEU A 63 -2.92 1.38 12.37
CA LEU A 63 -1.83 0.64 12.99
C LEU A 63 -1.82 -0.80 12.51
N GLN A 64 -0.70 -1.23 11.95
CA GLN A 64 -0.50 -2.60 11.50
C GLN A 64 0.73 -3.22 12.17
N ILE A 65 0.54 -4.37 12.83
CA ILE A 65 1.58 -5.07 13.59
C ILE A 65 1.97 -6.34 12.85
N PHE A 66 3.28 -6.52 12.62
CA PHE A 66 3.84 -7.64 11.89
C PHE A 66 4.93 -8.33 12.69
N ARG A 67 5.07 -9.65 12.51
CA ARG A 67 6.24 -10.37 13.05
C ARG A 67 7.49 -10.11 12.22
N ASN A 68 7.38 -10.30 10.91
CA ASN A 68 8.48 -10.17 9.97
C ASN A 68 8.00 -9.52 8.66
N PRO A 69 8.84 -8.71 8.00
CA PRO A 69 8.55 -8.24 6.66
C PRO A 69 8.51 -9.42 5.66
N ARG A 70 7.69 -9.29 4.63
CA ARG A 70 7.66 -10.21 3.47
C ARG A 70 8.10 -9.45 2.22
N ASN A 71 8.54 -10.16 1.19
CA ASN A 71 8.81 -9.57 -0.12
C ASN A 71 7.50 -9.35 -0.88
N THR A 72 6.71 -8.35 -0.44
CA THR A 72 5.49 -7.87 -1.11
C THR A 72 5.57 -6.37 -1.33
N LEU A 73 4.79 -5.84 -2.27
CA LEU A 73 4.79 -4.39 -2.56
C LEU A 73 4.42 -3.55 -1.33
N PHE A 74 3.53 -4.07 -0.48
CA PHE A 74 3.16 -3.40 0.77
C PHE A 74 4.39 -3.13 1.66
N PHE A 75 5.21 -4.16 1.94
CA PHE A 75 6.41 -3.99 2.77
C PHE A 75 7.48 -3.16 2.08
N VAL A 76 7.56 -3.20 0.75
CA VAL A 76 8.41 -2.27 -0.01
C VAL A 76 8.00 -0.83 0.23
N TYR A 77 6.71 -0.49 0.20
CA TYR A 77 6.26 0.88 0.50
C TYR A 77 6.57 1.29 1.94
N VAL A 78 6.29 0.43 2.92
CA VAL A 78 6.63 0.67 4.33
C VAL A 78 8.13 0.96 4.49
N VAL A 79 9.00 0.08 3.98
CA VAL A 79 10.44 0.11 4.27
C VAL A 79 11.20 1.11 3.41
N LYS A 80 10.88 1.22 2.11
CA LYS A 80 11.65 2.03 1.16
C LYS A 80 11.13 3.47 1.02
N THR A 81 9.86 3.71 1.33
CA THR A 81 9.25 5.04 1.16
C THR A 81 8.81 5.68 2.47
N GLY A 82 8.58 4.85 3.49
CA GLY A 82 8.29 5.29 4.85
C GLY A 82 9.46 5.94 5.57
N VAL A 83 9.20 6.40 6.78
CA VAL A 83 10.18 6.98 7.69
C VAL A 83 10.35 6.04 8.89
N LEU A 84 11.58 5.57 9.09
CA LEU A 84 11.99 4.83 10.28
C LEU A 84 11.94 5.76 11.49
N ILE A 85 11.10 5.47 12.48
CA ILE A 85 10.99 6.27 13.71
C ILE A 85 11.59 5.58 14.94
N TYR A 86 11.79 4.25 14.89
CA TYR A 86 12.42 3.49 15.97
C TYR A 86 13.06 2.20 15.45
N GLY A 87 14.15 1.76 16.08
CA GLY A 87 14.82 0.50 15.76
C GLY A 87 15.85 0.60 14.64
N LYS A 88 16.01 -0.49 13.89
CA LYS A 88 16.96 -0.60 12.76
C LYS A 88 16.23 -0.78 11.43
N PRO A 89 16.77 -0.25 10.33
CA PRO A 89 16.13 -0.39 9.03
C PRO A 89 16.03 -1.85 8.60
N LEU A 90 14.84 -2.27 8.19
CA LEU A 90 14.60 -3.57 7.57
C LEU A 90 15.14 -3.61 6.14
N GLN A 91 15.35 -4.83 5.66
CA GLN A 91 15.63 -5.10 4.26
C GLN A 91 14.44 -5.81 3.63
N VAL A 92 14.14 -5.38 2.41
CA VAL A 92 13.15 -6.00 1.52
C VAL A 92 13.73 -5.97 0.11
N ASP A 93 13.58 -7.07 -0.61
CA ASP A 93 14.00 -7.17 -2.01
C ASP A 93 12.87 -6.63 -2.89
N VAL A 94 13.16 -5.51 -3.57
CA VAL A 94 12.19 -4.83 -4.43
C VAL A 94 11.89 -5.67 -5.68
N ASP A 95 12.90 -6.28 -6.27
CA ASP A 95 12.75 -7.06 -7.49
C ASP A 95 11.99 -8.37 -7.19
N GLU A 96 12.28 -9.01 -6.06
CA GLU A 96 11.52 -10.17 -5.59
C GLU A 96 10.07 -9.81 -5.28
N ALA A 97 9.83 -8.69 -4.60
CA ALA A 97 8.48 -8.22 -4.35
C ALA A 97 7.71 -8.00 -5.65
N ILE A 98 8.30 -7.31 -6.64
CA ILE A 98 7.67 -7.11 -7.95
C ILE A 98 7.40 -8.46 -8.64
N ARG A 99 8.36 -9.39 -8.66
CA ARG A 99 8.16 -10.73 -9.23
C ARG A 99 7.00 -11.47 -8.56
N ASN A 100 6.93 -11.42 -7.23
CA ASN A 100 5.84 -12.04 -6.47
C ASN A 100 4.48 -11.43 -6.82
N GLU A 101 4.40 -10.10 -6.96
CA GLU A 101 3.16 -9.43 -7.35
C GLU A 101 2.74 -9.74 -8.79
N VAL A 102 3.71 -9.81 -9.72
CA VAL A 102 3.47 -10.19 -11.13
C VAL A 102 2.94 -11.63 -11.21
N GLY A 103 3.50 -12.55 -10.41
CA GLY A 103 3.04 -13.94 -10.33
C GLY A 103 1.57 -14.10 -9.87
N ARG A 104 0.97 -13.05 -9.29
CA ARG A 104 -0.41 -13.05 -8.76
C ARG A 104 -1.40 -12.28 -9.63
N ILE A 105 -1.00 -11.81 -10.83
CA ILE A 105 -1.91 -11.02 -11.69
C ILE A 105 -3.16 -11.82 -12.04
N GLU A 106 -2.99 -13.04 -12.57
CA GLU A 106 -4.14 -13.87 -12.99
C GLU A 106 -5.02 -14.29 -11.80
N GLU A 107 -4.41 -14.59 -10.64
CA GLU A 107 -5.14 -14.84 -9.39
C GLU A 107 -6.02 -13.65 -9.02
N ARG A 108 -5.48 -12.42 -9.05
CA ARG A 108 -6.23 -11.21 -8.71
C ARG A 108 -7.32 -10.88 -9.72
N VAL A 109 -7.10 -11.12 -11.01
CA VAL A 109 -8.15 -10.96 -12.02
C VAL A 109 -9.28 -11.96 -11.76
N PHE A 110 -8.94 -13.21 -11.46
CA PHE A 110 -9.91 -14.24 -11.11
C PHE A 110 -10.68 -13.89 -9.83
N LEU A 111 -9.99 -13.53 -8.76
CA LEU A 111 -10.58 -13.13 -7.48
C LEU A 111 -11.43 -11.88 -7.62
N PHE A 112 -10.95 -10.88 -8.37
CA PHE A 112 -11.77 -9.74 -8.71
C PHE A 112 -13.05 -10.26 -9.31
N ARG A 113 -13.05 -11.01 -10.42
CA ARG A 113 -14.25 -11.42 -11.17
C ARG A 113 -15.21 -12.39 -10.49
N ASN A 114 -14.70 -13.26 -9.62
CA ASN A 114 -15.45 -14.44 -9.15
C ASN A 114 -15.62 -14.52 -7.63
N SER A 115 -15.00 -13.63 -6.86
CA SER A 115 -15.20 -13.60 -5.41
C SER A 115 -16.57 -13.00 -5.06
N ASP A 116 -17.22 -13.60 -4.07
CA ASP A 116 -18.43 -13.08 -3.41
C ASP A 116 -18.10 -12.20 -2.19
N ASP A 117 -16.82 -12.06 -1.85
CA ASP A 117 -16.33 -11.20 -0.76
C ASP A 117 -15.90 -9.82 -1.30
N GLU A 118 -16.57 -8.74 -0.88
CA GLU A 118 -16.30 -7.36 -1.30
C GLU A 118 -14.87 -6.89 -0.94
N VAL A 119 -14.33 -7.34 0.19
CA VAL A 119 -12.97 -6.99 0.62
C VAL A 119 -11.97 -7.59 -0.36
N VAL A 120 -12.18 -8.86 -0.77
CA VAL A 120 -11.35 -9.54 -1.75
C VAL A 120 -11.44 -8.86 -3.12
N VAL A 121 -12.64 -8.52 -3.59
CA VAL A 121 -12.84 -7.82 -4.86
C VAL A 121 -12.15 -6.45 -4.85
N CYS A 122 -12.36 -5.66 -3.79
CA CYS A 122 -11.74 -4.35 -3.62
C CYS A 122 -10.21 -4.45 -3.62
N LYS A 123 -9.64 -5.35 -2.80
CA LYS A 123 -8.19 -5.52 -2.71
C LYS A 123 -7.58 -6.01 -4.02
N SER A 124 -8.25 -6.89 -4.75
CA SER A 124 -7.74 -7.46 -5.99
C SER A 124 -7.45 -6.39 -7.05
N LEU A 125 -8.42 -5.49 -7.33
CA LEU A 125 -8.19 -4.41 -8.28
C LEU A 125 -7.22 -3.36 -7.73
N LYS A 126 -7.31 -3.03 -6.43
CA LYS A 126 -6.39 -2.08 -5.80
C LYS A 126 -4.94 -2.54 -5.95
N GLU A 127 -4.64 -3.78 -5.64
CA GLU A 127 -3.29 -4.34 -5.74
C GLU A 127 -2.78 -4.36 -7.19
N LEU A 128 -3.64 -4.65 -8.18
CA LEU A 128 -3.28 -4.55 -9.60
C LEU A 128 -2.95 -3.11 -10.02
N MET A 129 -3.71 -2.12 -9.54
CA MET A 129 -3.43 -0.70 -9.79
C MET A 129 -2.08 -0.26 -9.19
N PHE A 130 -1.78 -0.69 -7.96
CA PHE A 130 -0.50 -0.41 -7.32
C PHE A 130 0.67 -1.10 -8.02
N LEU A 131 0.49 -2.34 -8.49
CA LEU A 131 1.51 -3.04 -9.28
C LEU A 131 1.79 -2.31 -10.60
N LEU A 132 0.75 -1.91 -11.34
CA LEU A 132 0.91 -1.18 -12.59
C LEU A 132 1.64 0.14 -12.37
N ALA A 133 1.28 0.89 -11.32
CA ALA A 133 1.95 2.14 -10.99
C ALA A 133 3.42 1.91 -10.55
N ALA A 134 3.70 0.84 -9.80
CA ALA A 134 5.08 0.51 -9.40
C ALA A 134 5.96 0.20 -10.61
N LEU A 135 5.42 -0.54 -11.60
CA LEU A 135 6.14 -0.89 -12.82
C LEU A 135 6.35 0.30 -13.77
N THR A 136 5.48 1.31 -13.73
CA THR A 136 5.50 2.43 -14.68
C THR A 136 6.14 3.70 -14.11
N CYS A 137 5.91 3.99 -12.84
CA CYS A 137 6.36 5.21 -12.16
C CYS A 137 7.36 4.92 -11.02
N GLY A 138 7.73 3.66 -10.79
CA GLY A 138 8.61 3.25 -9.72
C GLY A 138 7.96 3.28 -8.33
N ILE A 139 8.67 2.74 -7.35
CA ILE A 139 8.18 2.59 -5.96
C ILE A 139 7.77 3.92 -5.32
N ASP A 140 8.55 4.99 -5.53
CA ASP A 140 8.21 6.31 -4.97
C ASP A 140 6.96 6.90 -5.63
N GLY A 141 6.75 6.65 -6.93
CA GLY A 141 5.58 7.11 -7.69
C GLY A 141 4.29 6.34 -7.40
N SER A 142 4.36 5.23 -6.67
CA SER A 142 3.22 4.37 -6.37
C SER A 142 2.99 4.13 -4.88
N SER A 143 3.73 4.78 -3.99
CA SER A 143 3.78 4.46 -2.55
C SER A 143 2.53 4.75 -1.74
N ASN A 144 1.59 5.52 -2.29
CA ASN A 144 0.29 5.76 -1.69
C ASN A 144 -0.76 6.01 -2.77
N TRP A 145 -2.03 6.08 -2.35
CA TRP A 145 -3.17 6.26 -3.23
C TRP A 145 -3.01 7.46 -4.16
N TYR A 146 -2.63 8.64 -3.65
CA TYR A 146 -2.55 9.86 -4.45
C TYR A 146 -1.46 9.79 -5.53
N ARG A 147 -0.30 9.22 -5.19
CA ARG A 147 0.82 9.07 -6.12
C ARG A 147 0.49 8.03 -7.19
N MET A 148 -0.04 6.88 -6.79
CA MET A 148 -0.54 5.83 -7.68
C MET A 148 -1.63 6.38 -8.62
N SER A 149 -2.63 7.10 -8.11
CA SER A 149 -3.67 7.73 -8.93
C SER A 149 -3.11 8.74 -9.93
N ARG A 150 -2.15 9.57 -9.53
CA ARG A 150 -1.49 10.52 -10.43
C ARG A 150 -0.73 9.81 -11.55
N CYS A 151 -0.02 8.74 -11.21
CA CYS A 151 0.69 7.91 -12.17
C CYS A 151 -0.28 7.30 -13.19
N LEU A 152 -1.34 6.64 -12.72
CA LEU A 152 -2.32 5.97 -13.57
C LEU A 152 -3.13 6.94 -14.45
N ARG A 153 -3.41 8.15 -13.97
CA ARG A 153 -4.01 9.20 -14.80
C ARG A 153 -3.16 9.55 -16.02
N GLY A 154 -1.83 9.54 -15.88
CA GLY A 154 -0.90 9.72 -17.00
C GLY A 154 -1.02 8.64 -18.08
N LEU A 155 -1.62 7.49 -17.74
CA LEU A 155 -1.92 6.37 -18.65
C LEU A 155 -3.40 6.36 -19.11
N GLY A 156 -4.19 7.39 -18.78
CA GLY A 156 -5.62 7.44 -19.11
C GLY A 156 -6.51 6.51 -18.26
N ILE A 157 -6.01 6.10 -17.08
CA ILE A 157 -6.74 5.29 -16.10
C ILE A 157 -7.11 6.18 -14.91
N GLU A 158 -8.38 6.53 -14.80
CA GLU A 158 -8.91 7.19 -13.59
C GLU A 158 -9.15 6.15 -12.50
N THR A 159 -8.54 6.35 -11.35
CA THR A 159 -8.67 5.44 -10.20
C THR A 159 -10.00 5.66 -9.46
N PRO A 160 -10.85 4.64 -9.32
CA PRO A 160 -12.15 4.78 -8.67
C PRO A 160 -11.98 4.97 -7.15
N PRO A 161 -12.51 6.05 -6.55
CA PRO A 161 -12.39 6.30 -5.10
C PRO A 161 -12.99 5.18 -4.22
N GLU A 162 -13.94 4.41 -4.75
CA GLU A 162 -14.57 3.25 -4.11
C GLU A 162 -13.55 2.17 -3.73
N PHE A 163 -12.40 2.13 -4.41
CA PHE A 163 -11.31 1.18 -4.16
C PHE A 163 -10.24 1.73 -3.21
N LYS A 164 -10.40 2.93 -2.65
CA LYS A 164 -9.43 3.52 -1.72
C LYS A 164 -9.42 2.77 -0.38
N HIS A 165 -10.60 2.45 0.16
CA HIS A 165 -10.78 1.92 1.53
C HIS A 165 -11.37 0.51 1.51
N CYS A 166 -10.54 -0.52 1.34
CA CYS A 166 -11.00 -1.91 1.23
C CYS A 166 -11.24 -2.63 2.57
N LEU A 167 -11.04 -1.98 3.72
CA LEU A 167 -11.41 -2.57 5.03
C LEU A 167 -12.91 -2.38 5.34
N ASN A 168 -13.54 -1.41 4.70
CA ASN A 168 -14.98 -1.19 4.72
C ASN A 168 -15.44 -0.86 3.28
N PRO A 169 -15.44 -1.86 2.39
CA PRO A 169 -15.66 -1.65 0.96
C PRO A 169 -17.11 -1.24 0.67
N HIS A 170 -17.32 -0.66 -0.51
CA HIS A 170 -18.66 -0.51 -1.06
C HIS A 170 -19.26 -1.89 -1.41
N GLY A 171 -20.59 -1.96 -1.51
CA GLY A 171 -21.29 -3.19 -1.89
C GLY A 171 -20.86 -3.72 -3.28
N MET A 172 -20.99 -5.03 -3.47
CA MET A 172 -20.51 -5.75 -4.66
C MET A 172 -20.95 -5.10 -5.98
N ASP A 173 -22.22 -4.73 -6.14
CA ASP A 173 -22.74 -4.12 -7.37
C ASP A 173 -21.98 -2.85 -7.77
N VAL A 174 -21.62 -2.02 -6.79
CA VAL A 174 -20.85 -0.79 -7.02
C VAL A 174 -19.44 -1.14 -7.46
N LEU A 175 -18.76 -2.03 -6.72
CA LEU A 175 -17.40 -2.46 -7.03
C LEU A 175 -17.29 -3.04 -8.44
N ARG A 176 -18.27 -3.84 -8.86
CA ARG A 176 -18.34 -4.42 -10.22
C ARG A 176 -18.52 -3.35 -11.28
N THR A 177 -19.53 -2.50 -11.09
CA THR A 177 -19.92 -1.49 -12.07
C THR A 177 -18.78 -0.51 -12.35
N VAL A 178 -18.12 -0.02 -11.29
CA VAL A 178 -17.04 0.96 -11.44
C VAL A 178 -15.68 0.30 -11.70
N GLY A 179 -15.47 -0.92 -11.21
CA GLY A 179 -14.19 -1.60 -11.24
C GLY A 179 -13.91 -2.37 -12.53
N GLU A 180 -14.89 -2.99 -13.18
CA GLU A 180 -14.66 -3.82 -14.37
C GLU A 180 -14.00 -3.04 -15.53
N PRO A 181 -14.44 -1.81 -15.89
CA PRO A 181 -13.77 -1.04 -16.95
C PRO A 181 -12.33 -0.65 -16.59
N VAL A 182 -12.06 -0.47 -15.30
CA VAL A 182 -10.72 -0.11 -14.79
C VAL A 182 -9.83 -1.35 -14.79
N LEU A 183 -10.34 -2.51 -14.37
CA LEU A 183 -9.65 -3.78 -14.42
C LEU A 183 -9.15 -4.07 -15.83
N ASP A 184 -10.01 -3.97 -16.85
CA ASP A 184 -9.63 -4.27 -18.23
C ASP A 184 -8.50 -3.35 -18.73
N LYS A 185 -8.57 -2.05 -18.43
CA LYS A 185 -7.49 -1.10 -18.75
C LYS A 185 -6.19 -1.45 -18.02
N VAL A 186 -6.26 -1.74 -16.72
CA VAL A 186 -5.10 -2.09 -15.90
C VAL A 186 -4.43 -3.36 -16.40
N VAL A 187 -5.21 -4.41 -16.72
CA VAL A 187 -4.69 -5.67 -17.26
C VAL A 187 -4.04 -5.48 -18.63
N ASN A 188 -4.66 -4.69 -19.51
CA ASN A 188 -4.09 -4.39 -20.82
C ASN A 188 -2.75 -3.64 -20.70
N GLU A 189 -2.66 -2.65 -19.82
CA GLU A 189 -1.42 -1.93 -19.56
C GLU A 189 -0.34 -2.80 -18.90
N LEU A 190 -0.72 -3.65 -17.94
CA LEU A 190 0.20 -4.62 -17.33
C LEU A 190 0.80 -5.55 -18.39
N ARG A 191 -0.02 -6.09 -19.30
CA ARG A 191 0.45 -6.92 -20.42
C ARG A 191 1.41 -6.16 -21.32
N ARG A 192 1.12 -4.88 -21.63
CA ARG A 192 1.99 -4.03 -22.46
C ARG A 192 3.35 -3.80 -21.79
N VAL A 193 3.36 -3.44 -20.51
CA VAL A 193 4.60 -3.15 -19.76
C VAL A 193 5.45 -4.41 -19.61
N LEU A 194 4.85 -5.54 -19.24
CA LEU A 194 5.56 -6.82 -19.07
C LEU A 194 6.03 -7.39 -20.42
N GLY A 195 5.25 -7.23 -21.50
CA GLY A 195 5.64 -7.64 -22.85
C GLY A 195 6.80 -6.84 -23.45
N ASN A 196 6.99 -5.59 -23.00
CA ASN A 196 8.14 -4.77 -23.38
C ASN A 196 9.39 -5.08 -22.54
N ALA A 197 9.22 -5.50 -21.29
CA ALA A 197 10.33 -5.89 -20.40
C ALA A 197 11.08 -7.15 -20.88
N GLY A 198 10.45 -8.00 -21.69
CA GLY A 198 11.08 -9.19 -22.31
C GLY A 198 11.84 -8.91 -23.61
N LYS A 199 11.95 -7.65 -24.05
CA LYS A 199 12.61 -7.25 -25.32
C LYS A 199 13.88 -6.40 -25.12
N THR A 200 14.28 -6.16 -23.88
CA THR A 200 15.50 -5.44 -23.47
C THR A 200 16.46 -6.40 -22.82
#